data_AF-A0A523G6M0-F1
#
_entry.id   AF-A0A523G6M0-F1
#
_cell.length_a   1.000
_cell.length_b   1.000
_cell.length_c   1.000
_cell.angle_alpha   90.00
_cell.angle_beta   90.00
_cell.angle_gamma   90.00
#
_symmetry.space_group_name_H-M   'P 1'
#
loop_
_entity.id
_entity.type
_entity.pdbx_description
1 polymer ?
#
loop_
_entity_poly.entity_id
_entity_poly.type
_entity_poly.pdbx_seq_one_letter_code
_entity_poly.pdbx_strand_id
1 'polypeptide(L)'
;MQRNALISVAAGLLSAVLYLSTKWSILGAVIFALFSPLPLFAAGLGLGLAAGVAAALTATIAVALVANFMGVAVFAIAYVAPPLMVVRFALRHRTAEDGTTEWYPPGRLLAWIALFGIVGFTAVAVFTGIITGTGGLRAGISDYVDTMRGMIAEPGRSSASIERVFTTVKLIFPFIITTWWMMIMVGNGVLAQRLLERRGWNKRPRPDLWTTALPPWPADVLVAATAAALLGSGWFGFLGINIALILCVPYFLVGLAVLHMVSAAWSSRKAILFAAYVLLLLFSWTVVVVAGIGYLEHWTGLRERFGGPNRSHERKE
;
A
#
# COMPACT_ATOMS: atom_id res chain seq x y z
N MET A 1 21.81 23.19 10.66
CA MET A 1 21.44 22.88 9.26
C MET A 1 22.28 21.76 8.65
N GLN A 2 23.62 21.79 8.76
CA GLN A 2 24.52 20.76 8.18
C GLN A 2 24.23 19.32 8.63
N ARG A 3 23.96 19.08 9.94
CA ARG A 3 23.63 17.75 10.46
C ARG A 3 22.43 17.11 9.76
N ASN A 4 21.37 17.87 9.53
CA ASN A 4 20.15 17.35 8.89
C ASN A 4 20.39 17.03 7.40
N ALA A 5 21.25 17.80 6.74
CA ALA A 5 21.66 17.53 5.35
C ALA A 5 22.43 16.20 5.27
N LEU A 6 23.41 15.98 6.15
CA LEU A 6 24.17 14.72 6.20
C LEU A 6 23.28 13.51 6.46
N ILE A 7 22.33 13.60 7.39
CA ILE A 7 21.37 12.52 7.68
C ILE A 7 20.49 12.25 6.45
N SER A 8 20.06 13.29 5.74
CA SER A 8 19.22 13.13 4.54
C SER A 8 19.99 12.45 3.42
N VAL A 9 21.25 12.83 3.19
CA VAL A 9 22.14 12.18 2.22
C VAL A 9 22.37 10.72 2.59
N ALA A 10 22.68 10.43 3.86
CA ALA A 10 22.88 9.06 4.33
C ALA A 10 21.61 8.20 4.16
N ALA A 11 20.44 8.75 4.47
CA ALA A 11 19.17 8.07 4.26
C ALA A 11 18.91 7.80 2.76
N GLY A 12 19.21 8.76 1.89
CA GLY A 12 19.10 8.58 0.44
C GLY A 12 20.03 7.49 -0.10
N LEU A 13 21.30 7.51 0.29
CA LEU A 13 22.27 6.48 -0.08
C LEU A 13 21.85 5.09 0.42
N LEU A 14 21.36 4.99 1.67
CA LEU A 14 20.85 3.74 2.21
C LEU A 14 19.64 3.22 1.42
N SER A 15 18.70 4.11 1.06
CA SER A 15 17.54 3.76 0.22
C SER A 15 17.97 3.21 -1.15
N ALA A 16 18.96 3.85 -1.78
CA ALA A 16 19.51 3.42 -3.07
C ALA A 16 20.22 2.05 -2.97
N VAL A 17 21.05 1.86 -1.94
CA VAL A 17 21.73 0.57 -1.69
C VAL A 17 20.71 -0.55 -1.47
N LEU A 18 19.69 -0.30 -0.66
CA LEU A 18 18.61 -1.26 -0.43
C LEU A 18 17.87 -1.61 -1.72
N TYR A 19 17.63 -0.65 -2.62
CA TYR A 19 17.01 -0.94 -3.91
C TYR A 19 17.93 -1.74 -4.85
N LEU A 20 19.19 -1.32 -4.95
CA LEU A 20 20.19 -1.92 -5.83
C LEU A 20 20.65 -3.31 -5.37
N SER A 21 20.31 -3.73 -4.15
CA SER A 21 20.62 -5.07 -3.66
C SER A 21 20.07 -6.18 -4.55
N THR A 22 18.96 -5.92 -5.26
CA THR A 22 18.35 -6.83 -6.24
C THR A 22 19.27 -7.19 -7.42
N LYS A 23 20.30 -6.38 -7.68
CA LYS A 23 21.33 -6.68 -8.68
C LYS A 23 22.39 -7.66 -8.19
N TRP A 24 22.46 -7.93 -6.89
CA TRP A 24 23.45 -8.80 -6.30
C TRP A 24 22.86 -10.19 -6.07
N SER A 25 23.63 -11.22 -6.40
CA SER A 25 23.25 -12.63 -6.19
C SER A 25 23.44 -13.07 -4.73
N ILE A 26 22.86 -12.32 -3.79
CA ILE A 26 22.98 -12.57 -2.35
C ILE A 26 21.63 -13.05 -1.80
N LEU A 27 21.66 -14.04 -0.92
CA LEU A 27 20.46 -14.53 -0.23
C LEU A 27 19.81 -13.37 0.56
N GLY A 28 18.55 -13.06 0.25
CA GLY A 28 17.81 -11.96 0.87
C GLY A 28 17.89 -10.61 0.16
N ALA A 29 18.54 -10.52 -1.00
CA ALA A 29 18.60 -9.30 -1.83
C ALA A 29 17.22 -8.65 -2.06
N VAL A 30 16.20 -9.45 -2.35
CA VAL A 30 14.82 -8.97 -2.55
C VAL A 30 14.24 -8.39 -1.26
N ILE A 31 14.52 -9.02 -0.10
CA ILE A 31 14.02 -8.56 1.21
C ILE A 31 14.54 -7.16 1.52
N PHE A 32 15.83 -6.90 1.26
CA PHE A 32 16.40 -5.56 1.46
C PHE A 32 15.72 -4.50 0.60
N ALA A 33 15.40 -4.81 -0.66
CA ALA A 33 14.70 -3.90 -1.55
C ALA A 33 13.28 -3.55 -1.07
N LEU A 34 12.61 -4.45 -0.32
CA LEU A 34 11.32 -4.14 0.31
C LEU A 34 11.43 -2.99 1.33
N PHE A 35 12.61 -2.77 1.91
CA PHE A 35 12.85 -1.69 2.88
C PHE A 35 13.44 -0.43 2.26
N SER A 36 13.63 -0.36 0.94
CA SER A 36 14.14 0.83 0.27
C SER A 36 13.34 2.12 0.57
N PRO A 37 12.00 2.11 0.74
CA PRO A 37 11.26 3.32 1.12
C PRO A 37 11.48 3.76 2.58
N LEU A 38 11.91 2.86 3.49
CA LEU A 38 12.02 3.14 4.93
C LEU A 38 12.91 4.36 5.24
N PRO A 39 14.15 4.47 4.69
CA PRO A 39 15.00 5.63 4.96
C PRO A 39 14.40 6.94 4.44
N LEU A 40 13.70 6.92 3.31
CA LEU A 40 13.04 8.11 2.75
C LEU A 40 11.90 8.58 3.65
N PHE A 41 11.07 7.63 4.12
CA PHE A 41 10.04 7.91 5.13
C PHE A 41 10.64 8.44 6.43
N ALA A 42 11.70 7.82 6.93
CA ALA A 42 12.35 8.22 8.18
C ALA A 42 12.93 9.65 8.10
N ALA A 43 13.63 9.97 7.01
CA ALA A 43 14.16 11.33 6.78
C ALA A 43 13.02 12.35 6.66
N GLY A 44 11.99 12.05 5.86
CA GLY A 44 10.86 12.94 5.64
C GLY A 44 10.02 13.19 6.90
N LEU A 45 9.64 12.13 7.61
CA LEU A 45 8.78 12.21 8.79
C LEU A 45 9.51 12.71 10.05
N GLY A 46 10.84 12.51 10.13
CA GLY A 46 11.65 12.94 11.26
C GLY A 46 12.22 14.36 11.10
N LEU A 47 12.72 14.69 9.91
CA LEU A 47 13.41 15.96 9.67
C LEU A 47 12.59 16.95 8.84
N GLY A 48 11.49 16.51 8.24
CA GLY A 48 10.55 17.33 7.46
C GLY A 48 10.66 17.09 5.96
N LEU A 49 9.73 17.68 5.19
CA LEU A 49 9.62 17.45 3.75
C LEU A 49 10.90 17.78 2.98
N ALA A 50 11.59 18.88 3.31
CA ALA A 50 12.84 19.27 2.64
C ALA A 50 13.94 18.20 2.80
N ALA A 51 14.05 17.59 3.97
CA ALA A 51 14.98 16.48 4.22
C ALA A 51 14.58 15.22 3.45
N GLY A 52 13.28 14.92 3.39
CA GLY A 52 12.75 13.85 2.56
C GLY A 52 13.08 14.04 1.07
N VAL A 53 12.93 15.27 0.55
CA VAL A 53 13.28 15.62 -0.84
C VAL A 53 14.78 15.49 -1.07
N ALA A 54 15.62 15.97 -0.15
CA ALA A 54 17.07 15.80 -0.26
C ALA A 54 17.47 14.31 -0.30
N ALA A 55 16.91 13.49 0.59
CA ALA A 55 17.14 12.04 0.60
C ALA A 55 16.68 11.37 -0.71
N ALA A 56 15.51 11.75 -1.21
CA ALA A 56 14.96 11.26 -2.48
C ALA A 56 15.86 11.59 -3.68
N LEU A 57 16.36 12.83 -3.76
CA LEU A 57 17.29 13.25 -4.81
C LEU A 57 18.60 12.47 -4.73
N THR A 58 19.19 12.37 -3.54
CA THR A 58 20.41 11.57 -3.32
C THR A 58 20.20 10.12 -3.75
N ALA A 59 19.08 9.50 -3.35
CA ALA A 59 18.77 8.13 -3.70
C ALA A 59 18.63 7.95 -5.22
N THR A 60 17.90 8.85 -5.88
CA THR A 60 17.66 8.80 -7.33
C THR A 60 18.95 8.96 -8.11
N ILE A 61 19.81 9.91 -7.71
CA ILE A 61 21.13 10.11 -8.33
C ILE A 61 21.99 8.85 -8.16
N ALA A 62 22.05 8.28 -6.95
CA ALA A 62 22.83 7.07 -6.69
C ALA A 62 22.35 5.87 -7.51
N VAL A 63 21.02 5.70 -7.65
CA VAL A 63 20.46 4.66 -8.54
C VAL A 63 20.77 4.94 -10.00
N ALA A 64 20.75 6.19 -10.45
CA ALA A 64 21.07 6.57 -11.83
C ALA A 64 22.53 6.31 -12.23
N LEU A 65 23.45 6.26 -11.28
CA LEU A 65 24.84 5.88 -11.55
C LEU A 65 25.03 4.39 -11.88
N VAL A 66 24.03 3.54 -11.58
CA VAL A 66 24.15 2.07 -11.66
C VAL A 66 23.06 1.43 -12.52
N ALA A 67 21.86 2.02 -12.55
CA ALA A 67 20.70 1.52 -13.27
C ALA A 67 20.55 2.16 -14.66
N ASN A 68 19.89 1.45 -15.56
CA ASN A 68 19.47 2.03 -16.84
C ASN A 68 18.27 2.98 -16.63
N PHE A 69 17.90 3.70 -17.68
CA PHE A 69 16.77 4.65 -17.66
C PHE A 69 15.50 4.03 -17.07
N MET A 70 15.12 2.82 -17.50
CA MET A 70 13.92 2.14 -17.00
C MET A 70 14.01 1.85 -15.50
N GLY A 71 15.16 1.37 -15.01
CA GLY A 71 15.39 1.10 -13.59
C GLY A 71 15.34 2.36 -12.72
N VAL A 72 15.81 3.50 -13.23
CA VAL A 72 15.69 4.81 -12.58
C VAL A 72 14.25 5.28 -12.56
N ALA A 73 13.53 5.15 -13.67
CA ALA A 73 12.13 5.53 -13.77
C ALA A 73 11.25 4.74 -12.79
N VAL A 74 11.43 3.40 -12.75
CA VAL A 74 10.73 2.53 -11.79
C VAL A 74 11.07 2.92 -10.35
N PHE A 75 12.33 3.17 -10.04
CA PHE A 75 12.73 3.62 -8.70
C PHE A 75 12.07 4.95 -8.32
N ALA A 76 12.16 5.96 -9.20
CA ALA A 76 11.61 7.28 -8.95
C ALA A 76 10.08 7.24 -8.75
N ILE A 77 9.37 6.48 -9.60
CA ILE A 77 7.90 6.43 -9.58
C ILE A 77 7.40 5.52 -8.44
N ALA A 78 7.95 4.32 -8.28
CA ALA A 78 7.41 3.34 -7.35
C ALA A 78 8.02 3.42 -5.94
N TYR A 79 9.22 3.97 -5.76
CA TYR A 79 9.92 3.98 -4.47
C TYR A 79 10.19 5.37 -3.90
N VAL A 80 10.21 6.42 -4.74
CA VAL A 80 10.51 7.80 -4.28
C VAL A 80 9.27 8.69 -4.22
N ALA A 81 8.50 8.79 -5.30
CA ALA A 81 7.32 9.64 -5.35
C ALA A 81 6.26 9.33 -4.26
N PRO A 82 5.95 8.05 -3.95
CA PRO A 82 4.91 7.72 -2.96
C PRO A 82 5.32 8.10 -1.53
N PRO A 83 6.56 7.80 -1.05
CA PRO A 83 7.00 8.30 0.24
C PRO A 83 6.98 9.81 0.36
N LEU A 84 7.40 10.55 -0.68
CA LEU A 84 7.35 12.02 -0.67
C LEU A 84 5.92 12.55 -0.61
N MET A 85 5.00 11.96 -1.39
CA MET A 85 3.58 12.30 -1.35
C MET A 85 3.01 12.07 0.05
N VAL A 86 3.25 10.90 0.64
CA VAL A 86 2.76 10.55 1.96
C VAL A 86 3.38 11.44 3.03
N VAL A 87 4.69 11.73 2.99
CA VAL A 87 5.36 12.66 3.93
C VAL A 87 4.74 14.05 3.82
N ARG A 88 4.56 14.56 2.59
CA ARG A 88 3.98 15.88 2.36
C ARG A 88 2.60 16.01 3.00
N PHE A 89 1.73 15.03 2.80
CA PHE A 89 0.38 15.07 3.37
C PHE A 89 0.39 14.77 4.87
N ALA A 90 1.18 13.80 5.33
CA ALA A 90 1.27 13.40 6.73
C ALA A 90 1.71 14.53 7.66
N LEU A 91 2.53 15.46 7.16
CA LEU A 91 3.02 16.60 7.92
C LEU A 91 2.11 17.84 7.85
N ARG A 92 1.02 17.78 7.08
CA ARG A 92 0.00 18.84 7.12
C ARG A 92 -0.77 18.76 8.42
N HIS A 93 -0.95 19.92 9.03
CA HIS A 93 -1.75 20.11 10.23
C HIS A 93 -2.49 21.44 10.12
N ARG A 94 -3.58 21.57 10.89
CA ARG A 94 -4.31 22.83 11.10
C ARG A 94 -4.61 22.99 12.59
N THR A 95 -4.80 24.23 13.03
CA THR A 95 -5.33 24.50 14.36
C THR A 95 -6.85 24.42 14.30
N ALA A 96 -7.45 23.60 15.17
CA ALA A 96 -8.89 23.50 15.33
C ALA A 96 -9.44 24.66 16.19
N GLU A 97 -10.75 24.82 16.22
CA GLU A 97 -11.43 25.91 16.96
C GLU A 97 -11.17 25.86 18.46
N ASP A 98 -10.96 24.65 19.00
CA ASP A 98 -10.62 24.39 20.41
C ASP A 98 -9.12 24.59 20.73
N GLY A 99 -8.32 25.05 19.75
CA GLY A 99 -6.88 25.26 19.89
C GLY A 99 -6.04 24.00 19.75
N THR A 100 -6.63 22.83 19.51
CA THR A 100 -5.89 21.58 19.30
C THR A 100 -5.28 21.52 17.90
N THR A 101 -4.17 20.79 17.74
CA THR A 101 -3.54 20.56 16.43
C THR A 101 -4.14 19.33 15.77
N GLU A 102 -4.91 19.53 14.71
CA GLU A 102 -5.46 18.44 13.91
C GLU A 102 -4.50 18.09 12.76
N TRP A 103 -4.07 16.83 12.72
CA TRP A 103 -3.18 16.31 11.68
C TRP A 103 -3.94 15.69 10.52
N TYR A 104 -3.31 15.66 9.34
CA TYR A 104 -3.91 15.04 8.17
C TYR A 104 -4.29 13.55 8.43
N PRO A 105 -5.56 13.15 8.22
CA PRO A 105 -6.04 11.84 8.63
C PRO A 105 -5.32 10.66 7.96
N PRO A 106 -5.01 9.57 8.70
CA PRO A 106 -4.32 8.40 8.15
C PRO A 106 -5.11 7.71 7.04
N GLY A 107 -6.45 7.71 7.10
CA GLY A 107 -7.27 7.08 6.06
C GLY A 107 -7.22 7.82 4.73
N ARG A 108 -7.03 9.15 4.75
CA ARG A 108 -6.77 9.92 3.53
C ARG A 108 -5.40 9.59 2.93
N LEU A 109 -4.38 9.34 3.76
CA LEU A 109 -3.06 8.89 3.26
C LEU A 109 -3.17 7.52 2.59
N LEU A 110 -3.91 6.59 3.20
CA LEU A 110 -4.17 5.28 2.64
C LEU A 110 -4.93 5.36 1.30
N ALA A 111 -5.92 6.24 1.21
CA ALA A 111 -6.64 6.51 -0.03
C ALA A 111 -5.72 7.08 -1.12
N TRP A 112 -4.78 7.98 -0.78
CA TRP A 112 -3.76 8.47 -1.72
C TRP A 112 -2.81 7.36 -2.20
N ILE A 113 -2.40 6.45 -1.31
CA ILE A 113 -1.58 5.29 -1.70
C ILE A 113 -2.34 4.40 -2.69
N ALA A 114 -3.62 4.12 -2.43
CA ALA A 114 -4.47 3.35 -3.34
C ALA A 114 -4.62 4.05 -4.69
N LEU A 115 -4.88 5.37 -4.69
CA LEU A 115 -4.98 6.16 -5.92
C LEU A 115 -3.68 6.13 -6.72
N PHE A 116 -2.53 6.28 -6.06
CA PHE A 116 -1.23 6.20 -6.73
C PHE A 116 -1.01 4.84 -7.38
N GLY A 117 -1.40 3.75 -6.70
CA GLY A 117 -1.39 2.40 -7.27
C GLY A 117 -2.29 2.27 -8.51
N ILE A 118 -3.53 2.77 -8.43
CA ILE A 118 -4.49 2.76 -9.54
C ILE A 118 -3.96 3.56 -10.75
N VAL A 119 -3.43 4.76 -10.50
CA VAL A 119 -2.87 5.61 -11.55
C VAL A 119 -1.63 4.96 -12.17
N GLY A 120 -0.74 4.40 -11.35
CA GLY A 120 0.44 3.68 -11.84
C GLY A 120 0.07 2.48 -12.71
N PHE A 121 -0.83 1.63 -12.23
CA PHE A 121 -1.37 0.51 -13.01
C PHE A 121 -1.98 0.98 -14.34
N THR A 122 -2.88 1.96 -14.29
CA THR A 122 -3.60 2.46 -15.47
C THR A 122 -2.63 3.09 -16.46
N ALA A 123 -1.65 3.86 -15.98
CA ALA A 123 -0.63 4.49 -16.83
C ALA A 123 0.21 3.43 -17.55
N VAL A 124 0.65 2.36 -16.85
CA VAL A 124 1.38 1.25 -17.48
C VAL A 124 0.51 0.52 -18.50
N ALA A 125 -0.76 0.27 -18.17
CA ALA A 125 -1.70 -0.36 -19.08
C ALA A 125 -1.90 0.44 -20.38
N VAL A 126 -2.08 1.76 -20.25
CA VAL A 126 -2.24 2.68 -21.39
C VAL A 126 -0.95 2.79 -22.19
N PHE A 127 0.18 3.02 -21.53
CA PHE A 127 1.49 3.17 -22.18
C PHE A 127 1.87 1.95 -23.02
N THR A 128 1.74 0.76 -22.43
CA THR A 128 2.02 -0.49 -23.16
C THR A 128 1.02 -0.74 -24.28
N GLY A 129 -0.27 -0.43 -24.07
CA GLY A 129 -1.29 -0.54 -25.11
C GLY A 129 -1.03 0.36 -26.33
N ILE A 130 -0.52 1.58 -26.10
CA ILE A 130 -0.17 2.52 -27.18
C ILE A 130 1.09 2.09 -27.93
N ILE A 131 2.12 1.61 -27.22
CA ILE A 131 3.44 1.34 -27.81
C ILE A 131 3.49 0.00 -28.53
N THR A 132 2.93 -1.06 -27.96
CA THR A 132 3.16 -2.41 -28.50
C THR A 132 2.14 -2.82 -29.56
N GLY A 133 1.03 -2.09 -29.71
CA GLY A 133 0.00 -2.30 -30.75
C GLY A 133 -0.80 -3.60 -30.64
N THR A 134 -0.21 -4.69 -30.17
CA THR A 134 -0.83 -6.00 -29.95
C THR A 134 -0.72 -6.40 -28.48
N GLY A 135 -1.87 -6.58 -27.82
CA GLY A 135 -2.01 -7.16 -26.48
C GLY A 135 -1.60 -6.31 -25.26
N GLY A 136 -0.69 -5.33 -25.41
CA GLY A 136 -0.27 -4.41 -24.35
C GLY A 136 0.16 -5.11 -23.05
N LEU A 137 -0.11 -4.49 -21.90
CA LEU A 137 0.18 -5.05 -20.57
C LEU A 137 -0.38 -6.46 -20.38
N ARG A 138 -1.54 -6.80 -20.96
CA ARG A 138 -2.17 -8.11 -20.80
C ARG A 138 -1.40 -9.23 -21.46
N ALA A 139 -0.88 -9.00 -22.67
CA ALA A 139 -0.01 -9.96 -23.33
C ALA A 139 1.28 -10.16 -22.53
N GLY A 140 1.92 -9.06 -22.09
CA GLY A 140 3.12 -9.15 -21.25
C GLY A 140 2.89 -9.91 -19.93
N ILE A 141 1.72 -9.74 -19.30
CA ILE A 141 1.32 -10.54 -18.13
C ILE A 141 1.13 -12.00 -18.52
N SER A 142 0.45 -12.29 -19.63
CA SER A 142 0.24 -13.67 -20.08
C SER A 142 1.57 -14.37 -20.31
N ASP A 143 2.48 -13.75 -21.05
CA ASP A 143 3.80 -14.31 -21.38
C ASP A 143 4.63 -14.56 -20.11
N TYR A 144 4.62 -13.60 -19.17
CA TYR A 144 5.31 -13.75 -17.89
C TYR A 144 4.73 -14.90 -17.07
N VAL A 145 3.41 -14.98 -16.94
CA VAL A 145 2.75 -16.04 -16.17
C VAL A 145 2.92 -17.42 -16.83
N ASP A 146 2.90 -17.49 -18.16
CA ASP A 146 3.14 -18.73 -18.91
C ASP A 146 4.59 -19.21 -18.78
N THR A 147 5.54 -18.29 -18.77
CA THR A 147 6.95 -18.58 -18.49
C THR A 147 7.11 -19.15 -17.07
N MET A 148 6.51 -18.51 -16.07
CA MET A 148 6.53 -18.98 -14.68
C MET A 148 5.89 -20.37 -14.52
N ARG A 149 4.78 -20.62 -15.23
CA ARG A 149 4.15 -21.95 -15.29
C ARG A 149 5.13 -22.99 -15.80
N GLY A 150 5.87 -22.69 -16.88
CA GLY A 150 6.86 -23.62 -17.46
C GLY A 150 8.02 -23.99 -16.53
N MET A 151 8.32 -23.15 -15.52
CA MET A 151 9.35 -23.43 -14.51
C MET A 151 8.85 -24.33 -13.37
N ILE A 152 7.54 -24.36 -13.12
CA ILE A 152 6.94 -25.00 -11.94
C ILE A 152 6.16 -26.27 -12.31
N ALA A 153 5.50 -26.27 -13.47
CA ALA A 153 4.66 -27.37 -13.91
C ALA A 153 5.48 -28.48 -14.57
N GLU A 154 5.27 -29.73 -14.14
CA GLU A 154 5.80 -30.90 -14.85
C GLU A 154 5.18 -30.99 -16.26
N PRO A 155 5.99 -31.14 -17.32
CA PRO A 155 5.49 -31.35 -18.67
C PRO A 155 4.51 -32.54 -18.73
N GLY A 156 3.27 -32.29 -19.15
CA GLY A 156 2.25 -33.34 -19.32
C GLY A 156 1.34 -33.61 -18.11
N ARG A 157 1.49 -32.89 -16.98
CA ARG A 157 0.63 -33.03 -15.78
C ARG A 157 -0.21 -31.78 -15.43
N SER A 158 -0.56 -30.95 -16.41
CA SER A 158 -1.46 -29.81 -16.14
C SER A 158 -2.92 -30.28 -16.01
N SER A 159 -3.43 -30.34 -14.78
CA SER A 159 -4.85 -30.57 -14.53
C SER A 159 -5.67 -29.33 -14.91
N ALA A 160 -6.95 -29.51 -15.28
CA ALA A 160 -7.86 -28.40 -15.56
C ALA A 160 -8.01 -27.41 -14.39
N SER A 161 -7.68 -27.82 -13.16
CA SER A 161 -7.62 -26.95 -12.00
C SER A 161 -6.41 -26.01 -12.02
N ILE A 162 -5.24 -26.49 -12.46
CA ILE A 162 -4.01 -25.69 -12.58
C ILE A 162 -4.19 -24.60 -13.64
N GLU A 163 -4.78 -24.94 -14.79
CA GLU A 163 -5.04 -23.95 -15.86
C GLU A 163 -6.00 -22.83 -15.41
N ARG A 164 -7.01 -23.16 -14.60
CA ARG A 164 -7.91 -22.16 -14.00
C ARG A 164 -7.18 -21.21 -13.06
N VAL A 165 -6.23 -21.72 -12.28
CA VAL A 165 -5.40 -20.88 -11.38
C VAL A 165 -4.59 -19.88 -12.20
N PHE A 166 -3.84 -20.34 -13.21
CA PHE A 166 -3.03 -19.42 -14.04
C PHE A 166 -3.87 -18.42 -14.81
N THR A 167 -5.03 -18.84 -15.33
CA THR A 167 -5.99 -17.93 -15.98
C THR A 167 -6.46 -16.84 -15.02
N THR A 168 -6.79 -17.22 -13.78
CA THR A 168 -7.18 -16.26 -12.73
C THR A 168 -6.02 -15.33 -12.38
N VAL A 169 -4.81 -15.87 -12.22
CA VAL A 169 -3.61 -15.07 -11.93
C VAL A 169 -3.38 -14.03 -13.03
N LYS A 170 -3.47 -14.39 -14.31
CA LYS A 170 -3.34 -13.44 -15.43
C LYS A 170 -4.37 -12.30 -15.34
N LEU A 171 -5.61 -12.62 -14.94
CA LEU A 171 -6.69 -11.63 -14.81
C LEU A 171 -6.44 -10.62 -13.69
N ILE A 172 -5.95 -11.07 -12.53
CA ILE A 172 -5.79 -10.25 -11.32
C ILE A 172 -4.32 -9.88 -11.00
N PHE A 173 -3.39 -10.18 -11.91
CA PHE A 173 -1.97 -9.93 -11.71
C PHE A 173 -1.66 -8.46 -11.34
N PRO A 174 -2.26 -7.45 -12.00
CA PRO A 174 -2.03 -6.05 -11.60
C PRO A 174 -2.47 -5.77 -10.17
N PHE A 175 -3.61 -6.31 -9.74
CA PHE A 175 -4.04 -6.24 -8.35
C PHE A 175 -3.03 -6.87 -7.40
N ILE A 176 -2.47 -8.05 -7.71
CA ILE A 176 -1.47 -8.73 -6.86
C ILE A 176 -0.24 -7.84 -6.67
N ILE A 177 0.36 -7.37 -7.77
CA ILE A 177 1.58 -6.54 -7.72
C ILE A 177 1.31 -5.20 -7.04
N THR A 178 0.18 -4.56 -7.34
CA THR A 178 -0.17 -3.26 -6.75
C THR A 178 -0.45 -3.40 -5.26
N THR A 179 -1.17 -4.44 -4.84
CA THR A 179 -1.43 -4.71 -3.42
C THR A 179 -0.13 -4.98 -2.68
N TRP A 180 0.75 -5.80 -3.24
CA TRP A 180 2.07 -6.05 -2.67
C TRP A 180 2.84 -4.74 -2.46
N TRP A 181 2.88 -3.89 -3.48
CA TRP A 181 3.50 -2.58 -3.41
C TRP A 181 2.84 -1.65 -2.37
N MET A 182 1.51 -1.64 -2.26
CA MET A 182 0.80 -0.87 -1.23
C MET A 182 1.19 -1.31 0.18
N MET A 183 1.31 -2.63 0.42
CA MET A 183 1.73 -3.18 1.70
C MET A 183 3.17 -2.78 2.05
N ILE A 184 4.06 -2.72 1.07
CA ILE A 184 5.41 -2.17 1.25
C ILE A 184 5.33 -0.71 1.70
N MET A 185 4.56 0.13 1.00
CA MET A 185 4.46 1.57 1.32
C MET A 185 3.88 1.82 2.71
N VAL A 186 2.76 1.15 3.04
CA VAL A 186 2.12 1.25 4.36
C VAL A 186 3.04 0.72 5.45
N GLY A 187 3.63 -0.47 5.23
CA GLY A 187 4.54 -1.11 6.19
C GLY A 187 5.75 -0.24 6.51
N ASN A 188 6.42 0.29 5.49
CA ASN A 188 7.58 1.15 5.65
C ASN A 188 7.22 2.49 6.33
N GLY A 189 6.08 3.09 5.97
CA GLY A 189 5.62 4.33 6.60
C GLY A 189 5.28 4.14 8.09
N VAL A 190 4.59 3.05 8.44
CA VAL A 190 4.27 2.70 9.83
C VAL A 190 5.53 2.35 10.61
N LEU A 191 6.46 1.60 10.01
CA LEU A 191 7.74 1.27 10.64
C LEU A 191 8.58 2.51 10.90
N ALA A 192 8.69 3.42 9.93
CA ALA A 192 9.37 4.70 10.10
C ALA A 192 8.79 5.51 11.26
N GLN A 193 7.46 5.65 11.31
CA GLN A 193 6.77 6.33 12.43
C GLN A 193 7.10 5.69 13.78
N ARG A 194 7.03 4.36 13.89
CA ARG A 194 7.35 3.64 15.14
C ARG A 194 8.80 3.84 15.57
N LEU A 195 9.75 3.83 14.63
CA LEU A 195 11.17 4.03 14.93
C LEU A 195 11.45 5.47 15.40
N LEU A 196 10.82 6.46 14.75
CA LEU A 196 10.97 7.87 15.11
C LEU A 196 10.32 8.19 16.46
N GLU A 197 9.13 7.66 16.72
CA GLU A 197 8.40 7.81 17.99
C GLU A 197 9.23 7.30 19.17
N ARG A 198 9.83 6.10 19.05
CA ARG A 198 10.70 5.52 20.09
C ARG A 198 11.90 6.40 20.46
N ARG A 199 12.35 7.25 19.53
CA ARG A 199 13.50 8.16 19.73
C ARG A 199 13.08 9.60 20.01
N GLY A 200 11.77 9.91 20.00
CA GLY A 200 11.25 11.28 20.11
C GLY A 200 11.61 12.18 18.93
N TRP A 201 11.89 11.61 17.76
CA TRP A 201 12.29 12.34 16.55
C TRP A 201 11.13 12.58 15.58
N ASN A 202 9.92 12.12 15.91
CA ASN A 202 8.75 12.25 15.08
C ASN A 202 8.23 13.71 15.07
N LYS A 203 8.01 14.27 13.87
CA LYS A 203 7.39 15.61 13.74
C LYS A 203 5.88 15.62 13.95
N ARG A 204 5.22 14.49 13.69
CA ARG A 204 3.80 14.29 13.94
C ARG A 204 3.62 13.25 15.05
N PRO A 205 2.61 13.36 15.91
CA PRO A 205 2.20 12.27 16.78
C PRO A 205 1.90 11.02 15.95
N ARG A 206 2.12 9.85 16.56
CA ARG A 206 1.74 8.60 15.91
C ARG A 206 0.23 8.58 15.65
N PRO A 207 -0.19 8.29 14.41
CA PRO A 207 -1.61 8.17 14.11
C PRO A 207 -2.20 6.97 14.85
N ASP A 208 -3.38 7.15 15.41
CA ASP A 208 -4.20 6.02 15.80
C ASP A 208 -4.75 5.36 14.53
N LEU A 209 -4.34 4.11 14.31
CA LEU A 209 -4.75 3.35 13.14
C LEU A 209 -6.13 2.72 13.33
N TRP A 210 -6.61 2.59 14.57
CA TRP A 210 -7.89 1.93 14.87
C TRP A 210 -9.09 2.80 14.51
N THR A 211 -8.93 4.12 14.59
CA THR A 211 -9.93 5.13 14.21
C THR A 211 -9.81 5.55 12.74
N THR A 212 -8.99 4.88 11.94
CA THR A 212 -8.80 5.20 10.52
C THR A 212 -10.12 5.09 9.75
N ALA A 213 -10.56 6.19 9.14
CA ALA A 213 -11.72 6.27 8.24
C ALA A 213 -11.28 6.78 6.85
N LEU A 214 -11.81 6.17 5.79
CA LEU A 214 -11.53 6.58 4.42
C LEU A 214 -12.36 7.81 4.01
N PRO A 215 -11.84 8.68 3.12
CA PRO A 215 -12.65 9.70 2.46
C PRO A 215 -13.78 9.07 1.61
N PRO A 216 -14.76 9.85 1.10
CA PRO A 216 -15.90 9.30 0.37
C PRO A 216 -15.57 8.77 -1.03
N TRP A 217 -14.72 9.45 -1.79
CA TRP A 217 -14.45 9.12 -3.19
C TRP A 217 -14.03 7.65 -3.49
N PRO A 218 -13.27 6.92 -2.64
CA PRO A 218 -12.91 5.54 -2.92
C PRO A 218 -14.14 4.61 -3.00
N ALA A 219 -15.24 4.97 -2.33
CA ALA A 219 -16.48 4.19 -2.36
C ALA A 219 -17.13 4.29 -3.73
N ASP A 220 -17.25 5.51 -4.24
CA ASP A 220 -17.83 5.81 -5.55
C ASP A 220 -17.01 5.17 -6.67
N VAL A 221 -15.68 5.27 -6.60
CA VAL A 221 -14.78 4.65 -7.58
C VAL A 221 -14.85 3.12 -7.50
N LEU A 222 -14.99 2.53 -6.32
CA LEU A 222 -15.17 1.08 -6.18
C LEU A 222 -16.46 0.61 -6.85
N VAL A 223 -17.57 1.33 -6.66
CA VAL A 223 -18.85 1.00 -7.32
C VAL A 223 -18.71 1.11 -8.84
N ALA A 224 -18.15 2.21 -9.34
CA ALA A 224 -17.94 2.41 -10.77
C ALA A 224 -17.01 1.34 -11.38
N ALA A 225 -15.91 1.00 -10.69
CA ALA A 225 -14.97 -0.03 -11.13
C ALA A 225 -15.61 -1.43 -11.13
N THR A 226 -16.45 -1.73 -10.13
CA THR A 226 -17.20 -2.99 -10.06
C THR A 226 -18.22 -3.07 -11.20
N ALA A 227 -18.95 -1.98 -11.48
CA ALA A 227 -19.85 -1.92 -12.62
C ALA A 227 -19.09 -2.12 -13.95
N ALA A 228 -17.93 -1.49 -14.12
CA ALA A 228 -17.07 -1.69 -15.28
C ALA A 228 -16.56 -3.14 -15.37
N ALA A 229 -16.27 -3.80 -14.24
CA ALA A 229 -15.84 -5.21 -14.20
C ALA A 229 -16.94 -6.18 -14.63
N LEU A 230 -18.19 -5.93 -14.21
CA LEU A 230 -19.32 -6.82 -14.44
C LEU A 230 -20.00 -6.60 -15.79
N LEU A 231 -20.10 -5.33 -16.22
CA LEU A 231 -20.82 -4.92 -17.42
C LEU A 231 -19.88 -4.68 -18.61
N GLY A 232 -18.62 -4.34 -18.33
CA GLY A 232 -17.62 -4.07 -19.35
C GLY A 232 -17.01 -5.35 -19.92
N SER A 233 -16.59 -5.28 -21.18
CA SER A 233 -15.85 -6.35 -21.86
C SER A 233 -14.45 -5.88 -22.21
N GLY A 234 -13.59 -6.82 -22.61
CA GLY A 234 -12.23 -6.50 -23.05
C GLY A 234 -11.49 -5.65 -22.01
N TRP A 235 -10.86 -4.56 -22.44
CA TRP A 235 -10.02 -3.71 -21.59
C TRP A 235 -10.79 -3.03 -20.46
N PHE A 236 -12.04 -2.62 -20.69
CA PHE A 236 -12.86 -1.98 -19.67
C PHE A 236 -13.14 -2.91 -18.49
N GLY A 237 -13.49 -4.18 -18.76
CA GLY A 237 -13.70 -5.19 -17.72
C GLY A 237 -12.43 -5.48 -16.90
N PHE A 238 -11.25 -5.49 -17.55
CA PHE A 238 -9.98 -5.74 -16.87
C PHE A 238 -9.45 -4.58 -16.04
N LEU A 239 -9.64 -3.35 -16.50
CA LEU A 239 -9.40 -2.18 -15.66
C LEU A 239 -10.36 -2.19 -14.46
N GLY A 240 -11.65 -2.42 -14.72
CA GLY A 240 -12.69 -2.49 -13.69
C GLY A 240 -12.36 -3.46 -12.58
N ILE A 241 -12.07 -4.73 -12.91
CA ILE A 241 -11.80 -5.76 -11.89
C ILE A 241 -10.54 -5.44 -11.08
N ASN A 242 -9.45 -4.97 -11.71
CA ASN A 242 -8.22 -4.68 -11.00
C ASN A 242 -8.35 -3.42 -10.13
N ILE A 243 -9.01 -2.36 -10.62
CA ILE A 243 -9.25 -1.15 -9.82
C ILE A 243 -10.16 -1.47 -8.63
N ALA A 244 -11.22 -2.25 -8.83
CA ALA A 244 -12.11 -2.67 -7.75
C ALA A 244 -11.35 -3.46 -6.68
N LEU A 245 -10.56 -4.46 -7.08
CA LEU A 245 -9.77 -5.26 -6.14
C LEU A 245 -8.69 -4.43 -5.42
N ILE A 246 -8.03 -3.48 -6.09
CA ILE A 246 -7.07 -2.56 -5.46
C ILE A 246 -7.78 -1.70 -4.41
N LEU A 247 -8.99 -1.22 -4.68
CA LEU A 247 -9.78 -0.45 -3.71
C LEU A 247 -10.33 -1.31 -2.57
N CYS A 248 -10.46 -2.62 -2.73
CA CYS A 248 -10.78 -3.51 -1.60
C CYS A 248 -9.68 -3.52 -0.53
N VAL A 249 -8.41 -3.24 -0.87
CA VAL A 249 -7.28 -3.22 0.08
C VAL A 249 -7.46 -2.19 1.21
N PRO A 250 -7.70 -0.89 0.93
CA PRO A 250 -7.91 0.08 2.00
C PRO A 250 -9.16 -0.25 2.84
N TYR A 251 -10.24 -0.74 2.23
CA TYR A 251 -11.42 -1.20 2.97
C TYR A 251 -11.12 -2.43 3.84
N PHE A 252 -10.32 -3.37 3.37
CA PHE A 252 -9.88 -4.52 4.16
C PHE A 252 -9.12 -4.07 5.42
N LEU A 253 -8.21 -3.09 5.30
CA LEU A 253 -7.50 -2.54 6.46
C LEU A 253 -8.45 -1.83 7.45
N VAL A 254 -9.47 -1.11 6.94
CA VAL A 254 -10.52 -0.51 7.78
C VAL A 254 -11.36 -1.58 8.48
N GLY A 255 -11.72 -2.66 7.78
CA GLY A 255 -12.46 -3.79 8.33
C GLY A 255 -11.69 -4.52 9.43
N LEU A 256 -10.38 -4.69 9.25
CA LEU A 256 -9.51 -5.19 10.33
C LEU A 256 -9.54 -4.25 11.55
N ALA A 257 -9.48 -2.93 11.34
CA ALA A 257 -9.58 -1.98 12.44
C ALA A 257 -10.96 -2.05 13.14
N VAL A 258 -12.06 -2.21 12.41
CA VAL A 258 -13.40 -2.46 12.99
C VAL A 258 -13.38 -3.73 13.86
N LEU A 259 -12.84 -4.84 13.35
CA LEU A 259 -12.74 -6.10 14.08
C LEU A 259 -11.95 -5.95 15.39
N HIS A 260 -10.86 -5.19 15.39
CA HIS A 260 -10.05 -4.94 16.60
C HIS A 260 -10.76 -4.05 17.61
N MET A 261 -11.58 -3.09 17.16
CA MET A 261 -12.35 -2.22 18.05
C MET A 261 -13.57 -2.93 18.64
N VAL A 262 -14.37 -3.62 17.82
CA VAL A 262 -15.54 -4.36 18.30
C VAL A 262 -15.13 -5.47 19.28
N SER A 263 -14.05 -6.21 18.96
CA SER A 263 -13.55 -7.25 19.87
C SER A 263 -12.95 -6.72 21.18
N ALA A 264 -12.76 -5.40 21.33
CA ALA A 264 -12.26 -4.81 22.57
C ALA A 264 -13.24 -4.95 23.73
N ALA A 265 -14.54 -5.03 23.45
CA ALA A 265 -15.59 -5.22 24.45
C ALA A 265 -15.74 -6.68 24.92
N TRP A 266 -15.03 -7.64 24.29
CA TRP A 266 -15.22 -9.06 24.54
C TRP A 266 -14.16 -9.62 25.49
N SER A 267 -14.59 -10.37 26.51
CA SER A 267 -13.70 -11.04 27.47
C SER A 267 -12.75 -12.05 26.80
N SER A 268 -13.19 -12.68 25.70
CA SER A 268 -12.40 -13.65 24.92
C SER A 268 -11.67 -13.05 23.71
N ARG A 269 -11.37 -11.73 23.73
CA ARG A 269 -10.76 -10.99 22.62
C ARG A 269 -9.62 -11.72 21.90
N LYS A 270 -8.64 -12.24 22.64
CA LYS A 270 -7.45 -12.90 22.07
C LYS A 270 -7.82 -14.14 21.26
N ALA A 271 -8.73 -14.96 21.78
CA ALA A 271 -9.19 -16.18 21.11
C ALA A 271 -9.97 -15.86 19.84
N ILE A 272 -10.84 -14.83 19.88
CA ILE A 272 -11.66 -14.44 18.73
C ILE A 272 -10.81 -13.83 17.63
N LEU A 273 -9.86 -12.96 17.97
CA LEU A 273 -8.91 -12.43 17.00
C LEU A 273 -8.05 -13.55 16.40
N PHE A 274 -7.54 -14.46 17.23
CA PHE A 274 -6.79 -15.63 16.73
C PHE A 274 -7.62 -16.44 15.74
N ALA A 275 -8.87 -16.78 16.07
CA ALA A 275 -9.77 -17.49 15.18
C ALA A 275 -10.04 -16.71 13.89
N ALA A 276 -10.29 -15.40 13.97
CA ALA A 276 -10.50 -14.57 12.79
C ALA A 276 -9.27 -14.53 11.87
N TYR A 277 -8.06 -14.45 12.42
CA TYR A 277 -6.82 -14.51 11.63
C TYR A 277 -6.57 -15.90 11.03
N VAL A 278 -6.89 -16.97 11.76
CA VAL A 278 -6.84 -18.34 11.23
C VAL A 278 -7.84 -18.50 10.08
N LEU A 279 -9.05 -17.96 10.20
CA LEU A 279 -10.03 -17.98 9.11
C LEU A 279 -9.56 -17.17 7.89
N LEU A 280 -8.94 -16.01 8.10
CA LEU A 280 -8.32 -15.22 7.02
C LEU A 280 -7.22 -16.00 6.30
N LEU A 281 -6.44 -16.78 7.03
CA LEU A 281 -5.35 -17.60 6.48
C LEU A 281 -5.89 -18.80 5.70
N LEU A 282 -6.89 -19.50 6.25
CA LEU A 282 -7.41 -20.74 5.68
C LEU A 282 -8.42 -20.50 4.55
N PHE A 283 -9.16 -19.39 4.59
CA PHE A 283 -10.30 -19.15 3.71
C PHE A 283 -10.21 -17.77 3.04
N SER A 284 -9.69 -17.72 1.81
CA SER A 284 -9.50 -16.46 1.08
C SER A 284 -10.76 -15.63 0.89
N TRP A 285 -11.96 -16.24 0.86
CA TRP A 285 -13.23 -15.52 0.75
C TRP A 285 -13.52 -14.63 1.98
N THR A 286 -12.95 -14.94 3.14
CA THR A 286 -13.12 -14.13 4.36
C THR A 286 -12.45 -12.76 4.25
N VAL A 287 -11.42 -12.62 3.40
CA VAL A 287 -10.81 -11.32 3.06
C VAL A 287 -11.86 -10.39 2.44
N VAL A 288 -12.73 -10.93 1.58
CA VAL A 288 -13.81 -10.17 0.94
C VAL A 288 -14.85 -9.73 1.98
N VAL A 289 -15.19 -10.60 2.95
CA VAL A 289 -16.09 -10.25 4.05
C VAL A 289 -15.53 -9.10 4.88
N VAL A 290 -14.25 -9.17 5.26
CA VAL A 290 -13.60 -8.12 6.05
C VAL A 290 -13.51 -6.81 5.26
N ALA A 291 -13.21 -6.86 3.96
CA ALA A 291 -13.28 -5.69 3.09
C ALA A 291 -14.70 -5.11 3.03
N GLY A 292 -15.72 -5.97 2.93
CA GLY A 292 -17.14 -5.59 2.97
C GLY A 292 -17.52 -4.89 4.27
N ILE A 293 -17.06 -5.38 5.43
CA ILE A 293 -17.25 -4.70 6.73
C ILE A 293 -16.63 -3.30 6.69
N GLY A 294 -15.41 -3.16 6.17
CA GLY A 294 -14.77 -1.86 6.03
C GLY A 294 -15.49 -0.91 5.07
N TYR A 295 -16.09 -1.43 4.00
CA TYR A 295 -16.93 -0.65 3.08
C TYR A 295 -18.24 -0.22 3.75
N LEU A 296 -18.90 -1.11 4.48
CA LEU A 296 -20.14 -0.79 5.20
C LEU A 296 -19.91 0.22 6.33
N GLU A 297 -18.76 0.14 7.01
CA GLU A 297 -18.37 1.11 8.04
C GLU A 297 -18.42 2.55 7.51
N HIS A 298 -18.05 2.76 6.25
CA HIS A 298 -18.08 4.06 5.60
C HIS A 298 -19.47 4.72 5.63
N TRP A 299 -20.53 3.91 5.53
CA TRP A 299 -21.92 4.37 5.44
C TRP A 299 -22.66 4.32 6.77
N THR A 300 -22.30 3.39 7.65
CA THR A 300 -23.13 3.03 8.80
C THR A 300 -22.56 3.47 10.14
N GLY A 301 -21.25 3.79 10.20
CA GLY A 301 -20.58 4.17 11.45
C GLY A 301 -20.70 3.07 12.52
N LEU A 302 -20.47 1.80 12.16
CA LEU A 302 -20.62 0.66 13.08
C LEU A 302 -19.73 0.84 14.32
N ARG A 303 -18.58 1.50 14.18
CA ARG A 303 -17.68 1.79 15.30
C ARG A 303 -18.32 2.65 16.38
N GLU A 304 -19.10 3.66 16.01
CA GLU A 304 -19.81 4.52 16.97
C GLU A 304 -20.97 3.79 17.63
N ARG A 305 -21.60 2.86 16.91
CA ARG A 305 -22.77 2.10 17.39
C ARG A 305 -22.39 0.94 18.32
N PHE A 306 -21.27 0.28 18.07
CA PHE A 306 -20.85 -0.93 18.79
C PHE A 306 -19.58 -0.73 19.64
N GLY A 307 -18.90 0.41 19.55
CA GLY A 307 -17.62 0.68 20.20
C GLY A 307 -17.66 0.90 21.72
N GLY A 308 -18.85 0.98 22.33
CA GLY A 308 -19.00 1.34 23.74
C GLY A 308 -18.59 2.79 24.04
N PRO A 309 -18.89 3.33 25.24
CA PRO A 309 -18.66 4.73 25.56
C PRO A 309 -17.21 5.16 25.37
N ASN A 310 -17.07 6.31 24.71
CA ASN A 310 -15.85 6.94 24.23
C ASN A 310 -14.77 7.08 25.33
N ARG A 311 -13.60 6.45 25.14
CA ARG A 311 -12.41 6.66 26.01
C ARG A 311 -11.66 7.96 25.71
N SER A 312 -12.28 8.91 25.01
CA SER A 312 -11.67 10.22 24.71
C SER A 312 -11.52 11.15 25.93
N HIS A 313 -12.05 10.78 27.12
CA HIS A 313 -11.98 11.62 28.32
C HIS A 313 -11.12 11.08 29.49
N GLU A 314 -10.55 9.88 29.42
CA GLU A 314 -9.84 9.27 30.58
C GLU A 314 -8.30 9.18 30.42
N ARG A 315 -7.68 10.20 29.83
CA ARG A 315 -6.24 10.42 29.98
C ARG A 315 -5.96 11.86 30.41
N LYS A 316 -6.52 12.21 31.57
CA LYS A 316 -5.92 13.18 32.47
C LYS A 316 -5.97 12.57 33.87
N GLU A 317 -4.86 11.94 34.22
CA GLU A 317 -4.23 11.90 35.55
C GLU A 317 -2.84 11.27 35.39
#